data_AF-A0A2D4EW84-F1
#
_entry.id   AF-A0A2D4EW84-F1
#
_cell.length_a   1.000
_cell.length_b   1.000
_cell.length_c   1.000
_cell.angle_alpha   90.00
_cell.angle_beta   90.00
_cell.angle_gamma   90.00
#
_symmetry.space_group_name_H-M   'P 1'
#
loop_
_entity.id
_entity.type
_entity.pdbx_description
1 polymer ?
#
loop_
_entity_poly.entity_id
_entity_poly.type
_entity_poly.pdbx_seq_one_letter_code
_entity_poly.pdbx_strand_id
1 'polypeptide(L)'
;ARQASQHELAERLVECQYELTDRLAFYLCGRKPDHKNGHYIIPQMADSLDLSELAKAAKKKLQALSNHLFEELAMDVYDEVDRRENDAVWLTTQNHSTLVTERSAVPFLPVNPEYSATRNQGRQKLARFNAREFATLIIDILSEAKRRQQGKGLTSPTEALDSSVHGPSDLDDQHDYDSVASDEDTDQEPLRSANAARNNRARSMDSSDLSDGAITLQEYLEVKKALAVSEAKVQQLMKVNNSLSDELRRLQ
;
A
#
# COMPACT_ATOMS: atom_id res chain seq x y z
N ALA A 1 5.46 -35.12 -5.97
CA ALA A 1 5.43 -35.30 -4.50
C ALA A 1 4.47 -36.41 -4.07
N ARG A 2 3.14 -36.26 -4.23
CA ARG A 2 2.15 -37.28 -3.80
C ARG A 2 2.33 -38.66 -4.45
N GLN A 3 2.54 -38.71 -5.76
CA GLN A 3 2.78 -39.97 -6.49
C GLN A 3 4.06 -40.69 -6.05
N ALA A 4 5.03 -39.94 -5.50
CA ALA A 4 6.28 -40.48 -4.97
C ALA A 4 6.24 -40.70 -3.45
N SER A 5 5.04 -40.66 -2.84
CA SER A 5 4.82 -40.80 -1.39
C SER A 5 5.60 -39.83 -0.50
N GLN A 6 6.01 -38.67 -1.05
CA GLN A 6 6.67 -37.59 -0.32
C GLN A 6 5.60 -36.64 0.24
N HIS A 7 5.01 -37.03 1.37
CA HIS A 7 3.86 -36.32 1.95
C HIS A 7 4.21 -34.94 2.50
N GLU A 8 5.32 -34.81 3.24
CA GLU A 8 5.78 -33.51 3.77
C GLU A 8 6.05 -32.51 2.66
N LEU A 9 6.75 -32.93 1.60
CA LEU A 9 6.97 -32.09 0.42
C LEU A 9 5.65 -31.71 -0.26
N ALA A 10 4.70 -32.64 -0.33
CA ALA A 10 3.39 -32.34 -0.93
C ALA A 10 2.61 -31.30 -0.12
N GLU A 11 2.67 -31.36 1.22
CA GLU A 11 2.07 -30.36 2.10
C GLU A 11 2.77 -29.01 1.93
N ARG A 12 4.11 -28.97 1.93
CA ARG A 12 4.87 -27.73 1.77
C ARG A 12 4.65 -27.07 0.40
N LEU A 13 4.49 -27.85 -0.66
CA LEU A 13 4.16 -27.32 -2.00
C LEU A 13 2.78 -26.65 -2.02
N VAL A 14 1.81 -27.18 -1.27
CA VAL A 14 0.48 -26.56 -1.14
C VAL A 14 0.62 -25.25 -0.37
N GLU A 15 1.35 -25.22 0.74
CA GLU A 15 1.60 -23.96 1.48
C GLU A 15 2.28 -22.91 0.59
N CYS A 16 3.30 -23.29 -0.20
CA CYS A 16 3.95 -22.38 -1.14
C CYS A 16 2.99 -21.88 -2.23
N GLN A 17 2.04 -22.71 -2.68
CA GLN A 17 1.05 -22.32 -3.68
C GLN A 17 0.11 -21.22 -3.18
N TYR A 18 -0.22 -21.20 -1.88
CA TYR A 18 -1.15 -20.25 -1.27
C TYR A 18 -0.48 -19.19 -0.39
N GLU A 19 0.85 -19.15 -0.32
CA GLU A 19 1.60 -18.27 0.58
C GLU A 19 1.13 -16.81 0.51
N LEU A 20 0.89 -16.28 -0.69
CA LEU A 20 0.41 -14.91 -0.87
C LEU A 20 -0.93 -14.69 -0.14
N THR A 21 -1.94 -15.50 -0.47
CA THR A 21 -3.28 -15.36 0.09
C THR A 21 -3.31 -15.69 1.58
N ASP A 22 -2.48 -16.62 2.01
CA ASP A 22 -2.34 -17.01 3.41
C ASP A 22 -1.74 -15.89 4.25
N ARG A 23 -0.71 -15.21 3.73
CA ARG A 23 -0.11 -14.07 4.42
C ARG A 23 -1.07 -12.89 4.51
N LEU A 24 -1.81 -12.60 3.44
CA LEU A 24 -2.86 -11.58 3.44
C LEU A 24 -3.96 -11.88 4.48
N ALA A 25 -4.41 -13.14 4.56
CA ALA A 25 -5.40 -13.55 5.56
C ALA A 25 -4.83 -13.45 6.99
N PHE A 26 -3.59 -13.92 7.18
CA PHE A 26 -2.90 -13.88 8.46
C PHE A 26 -2.73 -12.45 8.97
N TYR A 27 -2.37 -11.50 8.11
CA TYR A 27 -2.24 -10.09 8.46
C TYR A 27 -3.51 -9.50 9.08
N LEU A 28 -4.70 -9.91 8.63
CA LEU A 28 -5.97 -9.39 9.14
C LEU A 28 -6.52 -10.14 10.37
N CYS A 29 -6.33 -11.46 10.44
CA CYS A 29 -7.00 -12.29 11.46
C CYS A 29 -6.07 -13.17 12.30
N GLY A 30 -4.76 -13.12 12.06
CA GLY A 30 -3.75 -13.92 12.77
C GLY A 30 -3.88 -15.43 12.54
N ARG A 31 -4.57 -15.85 11.46
CA ARG A 31 -4.83 -17.26 11.14
C ARG A 31 -4.64 -17.53 9.66
N LYS A 32 -4.12 -18.72 9.33
CA LYS A 32 -4.01 -19.25 7.96
C LYS A 32 -5.06 -20.36 7.73
N PRO A 33 -5.51 -20.60 6.49
CA PRO A 33 -6.41 -21.70 6.17
C PRO A 33 -5.80 -23.07 6.49
N ASP A 34 -6.61 -24.00 6.98
CA ASP A 34 -6.23 -25.42 6.98
C ASP A 34 -6.47 -25.99 5.57
N HIS A 35 -5.41 -26.13 4.80
CA HIS A 35 -5.45 -26.59 3.41
C HIS A 35 -5.99 -28.02 3.22
N LYS A 36 -6.22 -28.78 4.30
CA LYS A 36 -6.95 -30.06 4.24
C LYS A 36 -8.46 -29.84 4.09
N ASN A 37 -8.97 -28.73 4.63
CA ASN A 37 -10.39 -28.39 4.72
C ASN A 37 -10.79 -27.20 3.83
N GLY A 38 -9.82 -26.43 3.33
CA GLY A 38 -10.04 -25.35 2.36
C GLY A 38 -8.83 -24.43 2.19
N HIS A 39 -8.74 -23.77 1.05
CA HIS A 39 -7.55 -22.96 0.71
C HIS A 39 -7.70 -21.46 0.97
N TYR A 40 -8.87 -20.99 1.44
CA TYR A 40 -9.16 -19.57 1.58
C TYR A 40 -9.88 -19.24 2.88
N ILE A 41 -9.42 -18.20 3.56
CA ILE A 41 -10.13 -17.50 4.65
C ILE A 41 -10.46 -16.11 4.14
N ILE A 42 -11.75 -15.73 4.19
CA ILE A 42 -12.21 -14.38 3.84
C ILE A 42 -12.70 -13.71 5.14
N PRO A 43 -11.92 -12.78 5.73
CA PRO A 43 -12.34 -12.04 6.91
C PRO A 43 -13.58 -11.17 6.65
N GLN A 44 -14.41 -10.99 7.67
CA GLN A 44 -15.53 -10.03 7.64
C GLN A 44 -15.18 -8.83 8.53
N MET A 45 -15.54 -7.62 8.07
CA MET A 45 -15.40 -6.41 8.88
C MET A 45 -16.54 -6.37 9.91
N ALA A 46 -16.22 -6.09 11.18
CA ALA A 46 -17.19 -6.05 12.28
C ALA A 46 -18.26 -4.95 12.10
N ASP A 47 -17.89 -3.85 11.43
CA ASP A 47 -18.81 -2.78 11.10
C ASP A 47 -19.34 -2.99 9.68
N SER A 48 -20.44 -3.72 9.53
CA SER A 48 -21.17 -3.87 8.25
C SER A 48 -21.90 -2.58 7.84
N LEU A 49 -21.33 -1.41 8.14
CA LEU A 49 -21.79 -0.13 7.60
C LEU A 49 -21.68 -0.23 6.08
N ASP A 50 -22.81 0.00 5.40
CA ASP A 50 -22.98 -0.15 3.96
C ASP A 50 -21.70 0.16 3.20
N LEU A 51 -21.19 -0.86 2.48
CA LEU A 51 -20.07 -0.69 1.57
C LEU A 51 -20.40 0.51 0.68
N SER A 52 -19.63 1.60 0.85
CA SER A 52 -19.80 2.82 0.08
C SER A 52 -19.91 2.49 -1.41
N GLU A 53 -20.70 3.25 -2.17
CA GLU A 53 -20.74 3.12 -3.62
C GLU A 53 -19.34 3.19 -4.24
N LEU A 54 -18.43 3.95 -3.62
CA LEU A 54 -17.03 3.99 -3.99
C LEU A 54 -16.33 2.61 -3.81
N ALA A 55 -16.58 1.93 -2.70
CA ALA A 55 -16.01 0.61 -2.41
C ALA A 55 -16.58 -0.46 -3.37
N LYS A 56 -17.88 -0.41 -3.66
CA LYS A 56 -18.49 -1.30 -4.67
C LYS A 56 -17.92 -1.06 -6.06
N ALA A 57 -17.71 0.20 -6.45
CA ALA A 57 -17.10 0.54 -7.72
C ALA A 57 -15.63 0.09 -7.80
N ALA A 58 -14.86 0.27 -6.73
CA ALA A 58 -13.48 -0.20 -6.63
C ALA A 58 -13.41 -1.73 -6.76
N LYS A 59 -14.28 -2.45 -6.07
CA LYS A 59 -14.40 -3.91 -6.19
C LYS A 59 -14.71 -4.32 -7.64
N LYS A 60 -15.66 -3.68 -8.31
CA LYS A 60 -15.95 -3.98 -9.73
C LYS A 60 -14.72 -3.75 -10.63
N LYS A 61 -13.95 -2.68 -10.40
CA LYS A 61 -12.69 -2.43 -11.13
C LYS A 61 -11.66 -3.53 -10.89
N LEU A 62 -11.51 -4.00 -9.65
CA LEU A 62 -10.64 -5.13 -9.32
C LEU A 62 -11.07 -6.40 -10.06
N GLN A 63 -12.37 -6.68 -10.11
CA GLN A 63 -12.93 -7.86 -10.78
C GLN A 63 -12.74 -7.83 -12.30
N ALA A 64 -12.68 -6.63 -12.89
CA ALA A 64 -12.47 -6.44 -14.33
C ALA A 64 -11.01 -6.64 -14.77
N LEU A 65 -10.05 -6.74 -13.84
CA LEU A 65 -8.64 -6.99 -14.18
C LEU A 65 -8.47 -8.38 -14.82
N SER A 66 -7.52 -8.50 -15.76
CA SER A 66 -7.04 -9.80 -16.22
C SER A 66 -6.34 -10.56 -15.07
N ASN A 67 -6.19 -11.88 -15.17
CA ASN A 67 -5.50 -12.66 -14.13
C ASN A 67 -4.07 -12.14 -13.90
N HIS A 68 -3.35 -11.83 -14.98
CA HIS A 68 -1.99 -11.31 -14.89
C HIS A 68 -1.92 -10.00 -14.09
N LEU A 69 -2.74 -9.00 -14.45
CA LEU A 69 -2.75 -7.71 -13.73
C LEU A 69 -3.26 -7.84 -12.29
N PHE A 70 -4.19 -8.75 -12.04
CA PHE A 70 -4.65 -9.06 -10.70
C PHE A 70 -3.53 -9.67 -9.84
N GLU A 71 -2.77 -10.63 -10.40
CA GLU A 71 -1.62 -11.25 -9.72
C GLU A 71 -0.52 -10.22 -9.44
N GLU A 72 -0.25 -9.29 -10.36
CA GLU A 72 0.69 -8.19 -10.12
C GLU A 72 0.24 -7.27 -8.98
N LEU A 73 -1.03 -6.87 -8.96
CA LEU A 73 -1.58 -6.07 -7.86
C LEU A 73 -1.54 -6.84 -6.53
N ALA A 74 -1.83 -8.14 -6.55
CA ALA A 74 -1.79 -8.98 -5.36
C ALA A 74 -0.36 -9.08 -4.80
N MET A 75 0.66 -9.17 -5.67
CA MET A 75 2.07 -9.09 -5.26
C MET A 75 2.42 -7.73 -4.66
N ASP A 76 1.97 -6.63 -5.29
CA ASP A 76 2.22 -5.29 -4.78
C ASP A 76 1.61 -5.08 -3.37
N VAL A 77 0.43 -5.66 -3.11
CA VAL A 77 -0.22 -5.62 -1.77
C VAL A 77 0.46 -6.58 -0.78
N TYR A 78 0.96 -7.73 -1.24
CA TYR A 78 1.76 -8.64 -0.42
C TYR A 78 3.04 -7.97 0.10
N ASP A 79 3.76 -7.26 -0.77
CA ASP A 79 4.95 -6.50 -0.39
C ASP A 79 4.62 -5.43 0.66
N GLU A 80 3.48 -4.73 0.52
CA GLU A 80 3.07 -3.73 1.50
C GLU A 80 2.68 -4.34 2.85
N VAL A 81 2.08 -5.54 2.86
CA VAL A 81 1.85 -6.30 4.11
C VAL A 81 3.19 -6.62 4.78
N ASP A 82 4.14 -7.18 4.04
CA ASP A 82 5.48 -7.49 4.56
C ASP A 82 6.17 -6.25 5.13
N ARG A 83 6.09 -5.12 4.41
CA ARG A 83 6.64 -3.83 4.87
C ARG A 83 6.01 -3.36 6.17
N ARG A 84 4.67 -3.39 6.29
CA ARG A 84 3.95 -2.98 7.53
C ARG A 84 4.26 -3.89 8.71
N GLU A 85 4.36 -5.19 8.48
CA GLU A 85 4.76 -6.17 9.51
C GLU A 85 6.20 -5.92 9.97
N ASN A 86 7.13 -5.72 9.03
CA ASN A 86 8.53 -5.42 9.33
C ASN A 86 8.66 -4.11 10.11
N ASP A 87 7.90 -3.06 9.75
CA ASP A 87 7.85 -1.81 10.51
C ASP A 87 7.37 -2.03 11.95
N ALA A 88 6.32 -2.84 12.15
CA ALA A 88 5.81 -3.15 13.49
C ALA A 88 6.84 -3.92 14.32
N VAL A 89 7.53 -4.89 13.72
CA VAL A 89 8.62 -5.63 14.35
C VAL A 89 9.78 -4.69 14.70
N TRP A 90 10.19 -3.84 13.77
CA TRP A 90 11.25 -2.85 13.99
C TRP A 90 10.94 -1.94 15.17
N LEU A 91 9.75 -1.36 15.22
CA LEU A 91 9.32 -0.49 16.31
C LEU A 91 9.27 -1.20 17.67
N THR A 92 8.92 -2.49 17.68
CA THR A 92 8.79 -3.27 18.93
C THR A 92 10.12 -3.82 19.44
N THR A 93 11.08 -4.06 18.55
CA THR A 93 12.37 -4.69 18.87
C THR A 93 13.52 -3.70 19.08
N GLN A 94 13.38 -2.47 18.58
CA GLN A 94 14.42 -1.46 18.70
C GLN A 94 14.45 -0.80 20.08
N ASN A 95 15.67 -0.54 20.57
CA ASN A 95 15.87 0.24 21.78
C ASN A 95 15.43 1.69 21.54
N HIS A 96 14.81 2.34 22.54
CA HIS A 96 14.36 3.73 22.42
C HIS A 96 15.45 4.71 21.91
N SER A 97 16.73 4.42 22.16
CA SER A 97 17.84 5.22 21.65
C SER A 97 17.96 5.19 20.13
N THR A 98 17.84 4.02 19.50
CA THR A 98 18.01 3.86 18.05
C THR A 98 16.82 4.42 17.29
N LEU A 99 15.60 4.28 17.82
CA LEU A 99 14.38 4.88 17.26
C LEU A 99 14.40 6.41 17.18
N VAL A 100 15.15 7.07 18.08
CA VAL A 100 15.26 8.54 18.13
C VAL A 100 16.39 9.06 17.24
N THR A 101 17.47 8.30 17.08
CA THR A 101 18.64 8.72 16.28
C THR A 101 18.59 8.28 14.82
N GLU A 102 17.98 7.14 14.50
CA GLU A 102 17.85 6.68 13.12
C GLU A 102 16.62 7.30 12.45
N ARG A 103 16.89 8.20 11.51
CA ARG A 103 15.90 8.89 10.71
C ARG A 103 15.27 7.91 9.72
N SER A 104 14.16 7.33 10.14
CA SER A 104 13.02 6.91 9.30
C SER A 104 13.31 5.81 8.27
N ALA A 105 12.83 4.59 8.56
CA ALA A 105 12.40 3.68 7.51
C ALA A 105 11.50 4.44 6.53
N VAL A 106 11.73 4.24 5.23
CA VAL A 106 10.94 4.87 4.18
C VAL A 106 9.49 4.37 4.37
N PRO A 107 8.51 5.26 4.60
CA PRO A 107 7.17 4.85 5.03
C PRO A 107 6.34 4.26 3.87
N PHE A 108 7.00 3.78 2.82
CA PHE A 108 6.42 3.26 1.60
C PHE A 108 7.39 2.29 0.93
N LEU A 109 6.89 1.48 0.00
CA LEU A 109 7.71 0.52 -0.73
C LEU A 109 8.82 1.20 -1.54
N PRO A 110 10.07 0.68 -1.47
CA PRO A 110 11.18 1.22 -2.25
C PRO A 110 10.92 1.07 -3.76
N VAL A 111 11.47 2.00 -4.55
CA VAL A 111 11.40 1.96 -6.01
C VAL A 111 12.16 0.74 -6.52
N ASN A 112 11.52 -0.06 -7.35
CA ASN A 112 12.17 -1.13 -8.11
C ASN A 112 12.52 -0.62 -9.53
N PRO A 113 13.80 -0.57 -9.93
CA PRO A 113 14.21 -0.12 -11.27
C PRO A 113 13.61 -0.93 -12.42
N GLU A 114 13.25 -2.20 -12.18
CA GLU A 114 12.64 -3.08 -13.17
C GLU A 114 11.16 -2.76 -13.43
N TYR A 115 10.55 -1.94 -12.57
CA TYR A 115 9.15 -1.54 -12.69
C TYR A 115 9.01 -0.17 -13.33
N SER A 116 7.91 0.02 -14.07
CA SER A 116 7.54 1.33 -14.60
C SER A 116 7.33 2.35 -13.48
N ALA A 117 7.48 3.63 -13.80
CA ALA A 117 7.20 4.73 -12.87
C ALA A 117 5.76 4.66 -12.33
N THR A 118 4.79 4.33 -13.20
CA THR A 118 3.38 4.19 -12.82
C THR A 118 3.17 3.07 -11.81
N ARG A 119 3.84 1.92 -11.97
CA ARG A 119 3.74 0.81 -11.02
C ARG A 119 4.38 1.15 -9.69
N ASN A 120 5.60 1.70 -9.69
CA ASN A 120 6.26 2.15 -8.47
C ASN A 120 5.42 3.19 -7.71
N GLN A 121 4.82 4.14 -8.43
CA GLN A 121 3.89 5.09 -7.83
C GLN A 121 2.66 4.40 -7.22
N GLY A 122 2.10 3.40 -7.91
CA GLY A 122 1.01 2.57 -7.38
C GLY A 122 1.39 1.87 -6.06
N ARG A 123 2.54 1.21 -6.03
CA ARG A 123 3.10 0.55 -4.84
C ARG A 123 3.28 1.53 -3.68
N GLN A 124 3.85 2.70 -3.94
CA GLN A 124 4.05 3.73 -2.90
C GLN A 124 2.73 4.33 -2.38
N LYS A 125 1.69 4.39 -3.22
CA LYS A 125 0.37 4.86 -2.80
C LYS A 125 -0.30 3.90 -1.80
N LEU A 126 0.04 2.61 -1.78
CA LEU A 126 -0.51 1.65 -0.81
C LEU A 126 -0.20 2.04 0.64
N ALA A 127 0.94 2.69 0.89
CA ALA A 127 1.29 3.19 2.21
C ALA A 127 0.36 4.29 2.72
N ARG A 128 -0.34 5.00 1.83
CA ARG A 128 -1.29 6.06 2.20
C ARG A 128 -2.63 5.52 2.69
N PHE A 129 -2.91 4.24 2.48
CA PHE A 129 -4.16 3.61 2.91
C PHE A 129 -4.15 3.51 4.43
N ASN A 130 -5.22 4.02 5.06
CA ASN A 130 -5.44 3.77 6.47
C ASN A 130 -5.77 2.28 6.71
N ALA A 131 -5.80 1.86 7.98
CA ALA A 131 -6.02 0.45 8.34
C ALA A 131 -7.32 -0.12 7.75
N ARG A 132 -8.41 0.65 7.73
CA ARG A 132 -9.73 0.21 7.23
C ARG A 132 -9.74 0.09 5.71
N GLU A 133 -9.18 1.07 5.00
CA GLU A 133 -9.06 1.04 3.54
C GLU A 133 -8.19 -0.14 3.10
N PHE A 134 -7.06 -0.35 3.76
CA PHE A 134 -6.15 -1.44 3.43
C PHE A 134 -6.76 -2.81 3.72
N ALA A 135 -7.44 -2.96 4.86
CA ALA A 135 -8.19 -4.18 5.17
C ALA A 135 -9.28 -4.48 4.13
N THR A 136 -9.99 -3.45 3.67
CA THR A 136 -11.02 -3.59 2.63
C THR A 136 -10.41 -4.10 1.32
N LEU A 137 -9.28 -3.52 0.90
CA LEU A 137 -8.55 -3.96 -0.29
C LEU A 137 -8.09 -5.42 -0.18
N ILE A 138 -7.50 -5.81 0.96
CA ILE A 138 -7.07 -7.19 1.20
C ILE A 138 -8.26 -8.17 1.13
N ILE A 139 -9.39 -7.84 1.77
CA ILE A 139 -10.59 -8.69 1.75
C ILE A 139 -11.10 -8.85 0.32
N ASP A 140 -11.09 -7.78 -0.48
CA ASP A 140 -11.50 -7.84 -1.88
C ASP A 140 -10.54 -8.69 -2.73
N ILE A 141 -9.22 -8.58 -2.53
CA ILE A 141 -8.22 -9.44 -3.21
C ILE A 141 -8.40 -10.90 -2.82
N LEU A 142 -8.57 -11.23 -1.53
CA LEU A 142 -8.80 -12.60 -1.07
C LEU A 142 -10.08 -13.20 -1.66
N SER A 143 -11.17 -12.42 -1.64
CA SER A 143 -12.45 -12.83 -2.22
C SER A 143 -12.33 -13.08 -3.72
N GLU A 144 -11.55 -12.23 -4.40
CA GLU A 144 -11.32 -12.28 -5.83
C GLU A 144 -10.45 -13.47 -6.23
N ALA A 145 -9.35 -13.71 -5.51
CA ALA A 145 -8.48 -14.86 -5.70
C ALA A 145 -9.27 -16.17 -5.59
N LYS A 146 -10.10 -16.29 -4.53
CA LYS A 146 -11.02 -17.43 -4.36
C LYS A 146 -11.96 -17.60 -5.55
N ARG A 147 -12.58 -16.51 -6.03
CA ARG A 147 -13.50 -16.58 -7.19
C ARG A 147 -12.77 -17.02 -8.46
N ARG A 148 -11.60 -16.45 -8.75
CA ARG A 148 -10.80 -16.78 -9.94
C ARG A 148 -10.34 -18.24 -9.92
N GLN A 149 -10.01 -18.78 -8.76
CA GLN A 149 -9.63 -20.18 -8.64
C GLN A 149 -10.83 -21.13 -8.78
N GLN A 150 -12.01 -20.77 -8.26
CA GLN A 150 -13.22 -21.59 -8.44
C GLN A 150 -13.73 -21.60 -9.88
N GLY A 151 -13.49 -20.53 -10.66
CA GLY A 151 -13.80 -20.46 -12.09
C GLY A 151 -12.83 -21.23 -12.99
N LYS A 152 -11.63 -21.55 -12.50
CA LYS A 152 -10.75 -22.54 -13.11
C LYS A 152 -11.20 -23.91 -12.64
N GLY A 153 -12.13 -24.54 -13.37
CA GLY A 153 -12.43 -25.95 -13.19
C GLY A 153 -11.12 -26.72 -13.13
N LEU A 154 -10.92 -27.51 -12.06
CA LEU A 154 -9.77 -28.40 -11.92
C LEU A 154 -9.86 -29.50 -12.99
N THR A 155 -9.55 -29.18 -14.24
CA THR A 155 -9.15 -30.21 -15.19
C THR A 155 -7.69 -30.51 -14.92
N SER A 156 -7.43 -31.72 -14.43
CA SER A 156 -6.08 -32.28 -14.40
C SER A 156 -5.41 -32.13 -15.78
N PRO A 157 -4.07 -31.95 -15.87
CA PRO A 157 -3.37 -31.69 -17.13
C PRO A 157 -3.32 -32.84 -18.16
N THR A 158 -4.32 -33.71 -18.25
CA THR A 158 -4.27 -34.94 -19.06
C THR A 158 -5.21 -35.01 -20.25
N GLU A 159 -6.13 -34.06 -20.47
CA GLU A 159 -7.06 -34.15 -21.61
C GLU A 159 -7.22 -32.81 -22.36
N ALA A 160 -6.12 -32.34 -22.96
CA ALA A 160 -6.14 -31.21 -23.89
C ALA A 160 -5.54 -31.63 -25.24
N LEU A 161 -6.05 -32.73 -25.80
CA LEU A 161 -5.80 -33.15 -27.17
C LEU A 161 -7.09 -33.76 -27.70
N ASP A 162 -8.01 -32.92 -28.17
CA ASP A 162 -8.87 -33.17 -29.34
C ASP A 162 -10.08 -32.23 -29.28
N SER A 163 -10.04 -31.15 -30.07
CA SER A 163 -11.21 -30.51 -30.69
C SER A 163 -10.84 -29.15 -31.26
N SER A 164 -10.32 -29.12 -32.49
CA SER A 164 -10.41 -27.94 -33.38
C SER A 164 -10.00 -28.30 -34.82
N VAL A 165 -10.86 -29.01 -35.56
CA VAL A 165 -10.81 -29.07 -37.04
C VAL A 165 -12.24 -29.13 -37.60
N HIS A 166 -12.65 -28.04 -38.29
CA HIS A 166 -13.75 -27.81 -39.30
C HIS A 166 -14.44 -26.47 -38.96
N GLY A 167 -14.23 -25.30 -39.61
CA GLY A 167 -14.18 -24.93 -41.05
C GLY A 167 -15.58 -24.44 -41.52
N PRO A 168 -15.78 -23.61 -42.58
CA PRO A 168 -15.14 -22.36 -43.08
C PRO A 168 -16.18 -21.25 -43.48
N SER A 169 -15.76 -20.21 -44.23
CA SER A 169 -16.53 -19.15 -45.00
C SER A 169 -17.06 -17.92 -44.24
N ASP A 170 -17.21 -16.70 -44.79
CA ASP A 170 -16.56 -15.85 -45.81
C ASP A 170 -17.38 -14.53 -45.78
N LEU A 171 -16.72 -13.36 -45.80
CA LEU A 171 -17.24 -12.01 -46.19
C LEU A 171 -18.39 -11.41 -45.32
N ASP A 172 -18.50 -10.11 -45.00
CA ASP A 172 -18.15 -8.87 -45.70
C ASP A 172 -18.28 -7.67 -44.72
N ASP A 173 -17.84 -6.51 -45.21
CA ASP A 173 -18.26 -5.14 -44.88
C ASP A 173 -17.48 -4.25 -43.88
N GLN A 174 -16.49 -3.56 -44.49
CA GLN A 174 -16.11 -2.15 -44.40
C GLN A 174 -16.68 -1.26 -43.28
N HIS A 175 -15.80 -0.51 -42.61
CA HIS A 175 -15.90 0.95 -42.46
C HIS A 175 -14.50 1.55 -42.21
N ASP A 176 -13.94 2.14 -43.27
CA ASP A 176 -12.73 2.97 -43.26
C ASP A 176 -13.02 4.37 -42.71
N TYR A 177 -12.22 4.82 -41.72
CA TYR A 177 -11.87 6.22 -41.38
C TYR A 177 -13.04 7.18 -41.00
N ASP A 178 -12.92 8.31 -40.30
CA ASP A 178 -11.91 9.18 -39.68
C ASP A 178 -12.74 10.02 -38.68
N SER A 179 -12.29 10.43 -37.50
CA SER A 179 -11.75 11.78 -37.35
C SER A 179 -11.25 11.97 -35.93
N VAL A 180 -9.94 12.05 -35.80
CA VAL A 180 -9.23 12.65 -34.67
C VAL A 180 -9.48 14.16 -34.68
N ALA A 181 -9.96 14.72 -33.57
CA ALA A 181 -9.99 16.17 -33.39
C ALA A 181 -8.57 16.65 -33.07
N SER A 182 -8.07 17.55 -33.91
CA SER A 182 -6.77 18.19 -33.85
C SER A 182 -6.63 19.13 -32.65
N ASP A 183 -5.45 19.11 -32.03
CA ASP A 183 -4.97 20.14 -31.10
C ASP A 183 -4.86 21.48 -31.85
N GLU A 184 -5.66 22.47 -31.46
CA GLU A 184 -5.42 23.88 -31.81
C GLU A 184 -5.07 24.66 -30.54
N ASP A 185 -3.81 25.10 -30.51
CA ASP A 185 -3.29 26.19 -29.69
C ASP A 185 -4.23 27.41 -29.76
N THR A 186 -4.53 28.01 -28.62
CA THR A 186 -4.96 29.40 -28.59
C THR A 186 -4.33 30.09 -27.38
N ASP A 187 -3.13 30.59 -27.61
CA ASP A 187 -2.62 31.79 -26.93
C ASP A 187 -3.51 32.97 -27.30
N GLN A 188 -4.11 33.65 -26.30
CA GLN A 188 -4.51 35.05 -26.42
C GLN A 188 -4.80 35.69 -25.05
N GLU A 189 -3.85 36.52 -24.61
CA GLU A 189 -4.02 37.68 -23.72
C GLU A 189 -5.25 38.53 -24.07
N PRO A 190 -5.83 39.21 -23.07
CA PRO A 190 -6.12 40.63 -23.28
C PRO A 190 -5.72 41.51 -22.09
N LEU A 191 -4.81 42.44 -22.36
CA LEU A 191 -4.62 43.67 -21.59
C LEU A 191 -5.76 44.68 -21.83
N ARG A 192 -5.96 45.53 -20.81
CA ARG A 192 -6.59 46.88 -20.78
C ARG A 192 -8.10 46.91 -20.46
N SER A 193 -8.64 47.82 -19.64
CA SER A 193 -8.11 48.90 -18.81
C SER A 193 -9.25 49.45 -17.92
N ALA A 194 -8.86 50.17 -16.85
CA ALA A 194 -9.48 51.38 -16.28
C ALA A 194 -10.30 51.31 -14.96
N ASN A 195 -9.65 51.88 -13.93
CA ASN A 195 -10.14 52.91 -12.99
C ASN A 195 -11.35 52.63 -12.06
N ALA A 196 -11.06 52.50 -10.76
CA ALA A 196 -11.68 53.35 -9.74
C ALA A 196 -10.85 53.39 -8.44
N ALA A 197 -10.50 54.60 -8.03
CA ALA A 197 -9.81 54.94 -6.80
C ALA A 197 -10.61 54.60 -5.53
N ARG A 198 -9.92 54.26 -4.43
CA ARG A 198 -9.96 55.05 -3.18
C ARG A 198 -9.09 54.45 -2.06
N ASN A 199 -8.12 55.26 -1.64
CA ASN A 199 -7.42 55.18 -0.36
C ASN A 199 -8.38 55.43 0.81
N ASN A 200 -8.27 54.61 1.87
CA ASN A 200 -8.37 54.98 3.30
C ASN A 200 -7.98 53.73 4.13
N ARG A 201 -6.74 53.60 4.59
CA ARG A 201 -6.26 53.97 5.94
C ARG A 201 -7.20 53.54 7.09
N ALA A 202 -6.66 52.58 7.85
CA ALA A 202 -6.50 52.59 9.31
C ALA A 202 -7.45 51.73 10.16
N ARG A 203 -6.79 50.73 10.79
CA ARG A 203 -7.00 50.16 12.13
C ARG A 203 -8.11 49.11 12.29
N SER A 204 -7.71 47.85 12.46
CA SER A 204 -7.81 47.13 13.75
C SER A 204 -7.53 45.63 13.56
N MET A 205 -6.89 45.02 14.56
CA MET A 205 -6.67 43.57 14.79
C MET A 205 -5.47 42.91 14.08
N ASP A 206 -4.29 43.17 14.65
CA ASP A 206 -3.14 42.28 14.55
C ASP A 206 -3.31 41.16 15.59
N SER A 207 -3.72 39.99 15.11
CA SER A 207 -3.54 38.70 15.79
C SER A 207 -3.86 37.60 14.78
N SER A 208 -2.88 36.72 14.56
CA SER A 208 -2.88 35.52 13.71
C SER A 208 -2.75 35.74 12.21
N ASP A 209 -1.53 36.05 11.77
CA ASP A 209 -1.04 35.65 10.45
C ASP A 209 0.11 34.66 10.66
N LEU A 210 -0.20 33.37 10.54
CA LEU A 210 0.77 32.28 10.70
C LEU A 210 1.72 32.35 9.52
N SER A 211 2.97 32.71 9.80
CA SER A 211 4.02 32.91 8.81
C SER A 211 4.23 31.65 7.96
N ASP A 212 3.73 31.67 6.74
CA ASP A 212 4.25 30.88 5.61
C ASP A 212 5.50 31.58 5.04
N GLY A 213 6.42 31.93 5.94
CA GLY A 213 7.69 32.58 5.64
C GLY A 213 8.81 31.54 5.63
N ALA A 214 9.81 31.74 4.75
CA ALA A 214 11.01 30.92 4.75
C ALA A 214 11.65 30.90 6.16
N ILE A 215 11.99 29.69 6.64
CA ILE A 215 12.57 29.47 7.98
C ILE A 215 13.75 30.41 8.19
N THR A 216 13.67 31.24 9.23
CA THR A 216 14.73 32.18 9.55
C THR A 216 15.92 31.44 10.18
N LEU A 217 17.13 31.97 9.99
CA LEU A 217 18.33 31.42 10.61
C LEU A 217 18.21 31.38 12.15
N GLN A 218 17.48 32.33 12.73
CA GLN A 218 17.23 32.41 14.17
C GLN A 218 16.42 31.21 14.67
N GLU A 219 15.30 30.89 14.00
CA GLU A 219 14.47 29.72 14.33
C GLU A 219 15.27 28.41 14.21
N TYR A 220 16.10 28.29 13.16
CA TYR A 220 16.98 27.13 13.00
C TYR A 220 17.98 26.99 14.16
N LEU A 221 18.60 28.09 14.58
CA LEU A 221 19.56 28.08 15.70
C LEU A 221 18.88 27.78 17.04
N GLU A 222 17.67 28.27 17.25
CA GLU A 222 16.87 27.97 18.45
C GLU A 222 16.51 26.48 18.52
N VAL A 223 16.05 25.89 17.42
CA VAL A 223 15.78 24.45 17.33
C VAL A 223 17.06 23.64 17.53
N LYS A 224 18.18 24.06 16.93
CA LYS A 224 19.48 23.40 17.12
C LYS A 224 19.94 23.42 18.58
N LYS A 225 19.72 24.54 19.28
CA LYS A 225 20.03 24.66 20.72
C LYS A 225 19.10 23.78 21.56
N ALA A 226 17.80 23.77 21.25
CA ALA A 226 16.83 22.93 21.93
C ALA A 226 17.15 21.44 21.74
N LEU A 227 17.59 21.04 20.54
CA LEU A 227 18.02 19.69 20.23
C LEU A 227 19.24 19.29 21.08
N ALA A 228 20.28 20.13 21.14
CA ALA A 228 21.47 19.85 21.96
C ALA A 228 21.13 19.69 23.45
N VAL A 229 20.18 20.48 23.98
CA VAL A 229 19.69 20.35 25.35
C VAL A 229 18.93 19.03 25.55
N SER A 230 18.10 18.64 24.58
CA SER A 230 17.36 17.37 24.61
C SER A 230 18.32 16.17 24.60
N GLU A 231 19.33 16.18 23.73
CA GLU A 231 20.35 15.12 23.65
C GLU A 231 21.13 14.97 24.96
N ALA A 232 21.53 16.09 25.57
CA ALA A 232 22.20 16.07 26.86
C ALA A 232 21.31 15.47 27.97
N LYS A 233 20.01 15.78 27.95
CA LYS A 233 19.04 15.22 28.90
C LYS A 233 18.85 13.72 28.70
N VAL A 234 18.80 13.25 27.45
CA VAL A 234 18.72 11.81 27.12
C VAL A 234 19.95 11.07 27.65
N GLN A 235 21.16 11.60 27.42
CA GLN A 235 22.40 10.99 27.94
C GLN A 235 22.41 10.92 29.47
N GLN A 236 21.94 11.97 30.14
CA GLN A 236 21.83 11.99 31.60
C GLN A 236 20.85 10.93 32.10
N LEU A 237 19.67 10.80 31.48
CA LEU A 237 18.67 9.81 31.86
C LEU A 237 19.19 8.38 31.65
N MET A 238 19.90 8.12 30.55
CA MET A 238 20.53 6.81 30.34
C MET A 238 21.54 6.47 31.43
N LYS A 239 22.37 7.43 31.83
CA LYS A 239 23.33 7.23 32.93
C LYS A 239 22.64 6.91 34.25
N VAL A 240 21.57 7.64 34.57
CA VAL A 240 20.77 7.39 35.79
C VAL A 240 20.10 6.01 35.73
N ASN A 241 19.54 5.63 34.58
CA ASN A 241 18.87 4.35 34.41
C ASN A 241 19.84 3.16 34.55
N ASN A 242 21.04 3.28 33.99
CA ASN A 242 22.10 2.28 34.19
C ASN A 242 22.48 2.15 35.67
N SER A 243 22.66 3.28 36.36
CA SER A 243 22.96 3.28 37.80
C SER A 243 21.84 2.65 38.63
N LEU A 244 20.58 2.90 38.28
CA LEU A 244 19.42 2.29 38.95
C LEU A 244 19.32 0.79 38.67
N SER A 245 19.63 0.37 37.44
CA SER A 245 19.65 -1.03 37.04
C SER A 245 20.74 -1.81 37.79
N ASP A 246 21.91 -1.22 37.98
CA ASP A 246 23.00 -1.80 38.78
C ASP A 246 22.62 -1.92 40.26
N GLU A 247 21.92 -0.92 40.80
CA GLU A 247 21.45 -0.98 42.20
C GLU A 247 20.34 -2.01 42.39
N LEU A 248 19.41 -2.15 41.42
CA LEU A 248 18.40 -3.20 41.43
C LEU A 248 19.02 -4.60 41.40
N ARG A 249 20.09 -4.81 40.62
CA ARG A 249 20.84 -6.09 40.60
C ARG A 249 21.57 -6.39 41.89
N ARG A 250 21.95 -5.36 42.67
CA ARG A 250 22.57 -5.54 44.00
C ARG A 250 21.56 -5.88 45.08
N LEU A 251 20.30 -5.50 44.89
CA LEU A 251 19.21 -5.75 45.84
C LEU A 251 18.49 -7.09 45.61
N GLN A 252 18.79 -7.79 44.51
CA GLN A 252 18.30 -9.15 44.19
C GLN A 252 19.33 -10.21 44.56
#